data_AF-A0A965W3Q7-F1
#
_entry.id   AF-A0A965W3Q7-F1
#
_cell.length_a   1.000
_cell.length_b   1.000
_cell.length_c   1.000
_cell.angle_alpha   90.00
_cell.angle_beta   90.00
_cell.angle_gamma   90.00
#
_symmetry.space_group_name_H-M   'P 1'
#
loop_
_entity.id
_entity.type
_entity.pdbx_description
1 polymer ?
#
loop_
_entity_poly.entity_id
_entity_poly.type
_entity_poly.pdbx_seq_one_letter_code
_entity_poly.pdbx_strand_id
1 'polypeptide(L)'
;MTFASPGSQSESVKVADLANHLLIITPTEYKTGIQTVHGIAEAVEVNVYDLDTNTEYSSLLWFNVALRNSLKTKIGHKVLARIGQGTAKPGKSAPWILLDATTDAQA
;
A
#
# COMPACT_ATOMS: atom_id res chain seq x y z
N MET A 1 22.13 10.44 31.14
CA MET A 1 21.25 9.53 30.38
C MET A 1 20.44 10.37 29.42
N THR A 2 20.93 10.59 28.21
CA THR A 2 20.18 11.32 27.17
C THR A 2 19.24 10.34 26.50
N PHE A 3 17.93 10.53 26.68
CA PHE A 3 16.92 9.82 25.91
C PHE A 3 16.94 10.36 24.47
N ALA A 4 17.03 9.46 23.50
CA ALA A 4 16.93 9.83 22.11
C ALA A 4 15.50 10.29 21.81
N SER A 5 15.35 11.42 21.10
CA SER A 5 14.08 11.78 20.49
C SER A 5 13.64 10.66 19.54
N PRO A 6 12.36 10.24 19.52
CA PRO A 6 11.87 9.32 18.51
C PRO A 6 11.88 10.03 17.16
N GLY A 7 13.02 9.97 16.49
CA GLY A 7 13.18 10.39 15.11
C GLY A 7 13.06 9.15 14.24
N SER A 8 11.96 9.08 13.50
CA SER A 8 12.00 8.84 12.06
C SER A 8 10.61 9.10 11.52
N GLN A 9 10.45 10.25 10.85
CA GLN A 9 9.50 10.33 9.76
C GLN A 9 9.93 9.23 8.78
N SER A 10 9.33 8.06 8.87
CA SER A 10 9.34 7.11 7.77
C SER A 10 8.74 7.87 6.61
N GLU A 11 9.59 8.26 5.66
CA GLU A 11 9.19 8.92 4.43
C GLU A 11 8.11 8.04 3.79
N SER A 12 6.87 8.49 3.95
CA SER A 12 5.71 7.63 3.71
C SER A 12 5.49 7.65 2.21
N VAL A 13 6.05 6.67 1.51
CA VAL A 13 5.86 6.53 0.06
C VAL A 13 4.37 6.48 -0.23
N LYS A 14 3.90 7.31 -1.15
CA LYS A 14 2.49 7.30 -1.53
C LYS A 14 2.29 6.17 -2.54
N VAL A 15 1.08 5.61 -2.54
CA VAL A 15 0.67 4.63 -3.56
C VAL A 15 0.89 5.17 -4.98
N ALA A 16 0.74 6.48 -5.18
CA ALA A 16 0.98 7.13 -6.46
C ALA A 16 2.44 7.08 -6.92
N ASP A 17 3.40 7.10 -5.99
CA ASP A 17 4.83 7.01 -6.31
C ASP A 17 5.24 5.59 -6.69
N LEU A 18 4.43 4.59 -6.29
CA LEU A 18 4.61 3.18 -6.63
C LEU A 18 3.83 2.78 -7.90
N ALA A 19 3.25 3.74 -8.61
CA ALA A 19 2.42 3.47 -9.78
C ALA A 19 3.21 2.73 -10.87
N ASN A 20 2.62 1.67 -11.41
CA ASN A 20 3.19 0.77 -12.42
C ASN A 20 4.38 -0.08 -11.96
N HIS A 21 4.83 0.06 -10.70
CA HIS A 21 5.94 -0.71 -10.17
C HIS A 21 5.52 -2.13 -9.82
N LEU A 22 6.43 -3.10 -9.98
CA LEU A 22 6.26 -4.47 -9.53
C LEU A 22 6.62 -4.58 -8.05
N LEU A 23 5.64 -4.99 -7.23
CA LEU A 23 5.77 -4.99 -5.79
C LEU A 23 5.48 -6.36 -5.19
N ILE A 24 6.26 -6.74 -4.18
CA ILE A 24 5.89 -7.78 -3.23
C ILE A 24 5.24 -7.10 -2.02
N ILE A 25 3.93 -7.27 -1.90
CA ILE A 25 3.11 -6.64 -0.86
C ILE A 25 2.78 -7.71 0.19
N THR A 26 3.12 -7.43 1.44
CA THR A 26 2.82 -8.28 2.59
C THR A 26 1.88 -7.52 3.52
N PRO A 27 0.55 -7.66 3.37
CA PRO A 27 -0.40 -7.08 4.32
C PRO A 27 -0.27 -7.72 5.70
N THR A 28 -0.11 -6.87 6.72
CA THR A 28 0.11 -7.29 8.11
C THR A 28 -1.15 -7.16 8.94
N GLU A 29 -1.92 -6.09 8.77
CA GLU A 29 -3.09 -5.81 9.62
C GLU A 29 -4.14 -4.95 8.90
N TYR A 30 -5.43 -5.20 9.19
CA TYR A 30 -6.52 -4.30 8.82
C TYR A 30 -6.91 -3.43 10.01
N LYS A 31 -6.69 -2.13 9.88
CA LYS A 31 -6.91 -1.14 10.95
C LYS A 31 -8.19 -0.35 10.69
N THR A 32 -9.10 -0.40 11.64
CA THR A 32 -10.34 0.39 11.66
C THR A 32 -10.26 1.50 12.69
N GLY A 33 -11.05 2.56 12.52
CA GLY A 33 -11.17 3.59 13.56
C GLY A 33 -10.01 4.57 13.61
N ILE A 34 -9.21 4.70 12.54
CA ILE A 34 -8.09 5.64 12.50
C ILE A 34 -8.65 7.05 12.41
N GLN A 35 -8.42 7.87 13.43
CA GLN A 35 -8.80 9.28 13.41
C GLN A 35 -7.89 10.04 12.44
N THR A 36 -8.44 10.52 11.33
CA THR A 36 -7.73 11.38 10.38
C THR A 36 -8.32 12.79 10.40
N VAL A 37 -7.61 13.75 9.80
CA VAL A 37 -8.11 15.12 9.57
C VAL A 37 -9.43 15.16 8.78
N HIS A 38 -9.74 14.11 8.03
CA HIS A 38 -10.97 13.99 7.24
C HIS A 38 -12.03 13.08 7.90
N GLY A 39 -11.84 12.70 9.16
CA GLY A 39 -12.74 11.84 9.91
C GLY A 39 -12.18 10.44 10.15
N ILE A 40 -13.06 9.53 10.58
CA ILE A 40 -12.69 8.15 10.86
C ILE A 40 -12.43 7.43 9.54
N ALA A 41 -11.22 6.89 9.40
CA ALA A 41 -10.80 6.11 8.24
C ALA A 41 -10.39 4.71 8.66
N GLU A 42 -10.21 3.89 7.63
CA GLU A 42 -9.69 2.55 7.76
C GLU A 42 -8.46 2.45 6.85
N ALA A 43 -7.49 1.65 7.25
CA ALA A 43 -6.28 1.38 6.49
C ALA A 43 -5.93 -0.11 6.53
N VAL A 44 -5.18 -0.57 5.53
CA VAL A 44 -4.43 -1.82 5.65
C VAL A 44 -2.97 -1.44 5.87
N GLU A 45 -2.37 -2.02 6.91
CA GLU A 45 -0.93 -1.95 7.10
C GLU A 45 -0.25 -2.99 6.21
N VAL A 46 0.75 -2.57 5.46
CA VAL A 46 1.47 -3.39 4.49
C VAL A 46 2.97 -3.15 4.59
N ASN A 47 3.75 -4.20 4.40
CA ASN A 47 5.15 -4.10 4.03
C ASN A 47 5.24 -4.29 2.52
N VAL A 48 5.98 -3.42 1.85
CA VAL A 48 6.10 -3.39 0.39
C VAL A 48 7.57 -3.47 0.06
N TYR A 49 7.92 -4.43 -0.78
CA TYR A 49 9.23 -4.49 -1.40
C TYR A 49 9.06 -4.17 -2.88
N ASP A 50 9.65 -3.07 -3.32
CA ASP A 50 9.65 -2.62 -4.70
C ASP A 50 10.77 -3.32 -5.46
N LEU A 51 10.40 -4.15 -6.43
CA LEU A 51 11.35 -4.91 -7.25
C LEU A 51 12.00 -4.05 -8.33
N ASP A 52 11.37 -2.94 -8.74
CA ASP A 52 11.90 -2.06 -9.78
C ASP A 52 12.98 -1.11 -9.19
N THR A 53 12.79 -0.65 -7.95
CA THR A 53 13.75 0.25 -7.27
C THR A 53 14.62 -0.45 -6.22
N ASN A 54 14.36 -1.73 -5.94
CA ASN A 54 15.03 -2.52 -4.91
C ASN A 54 14.97 -1.85 -3.52
N THR A 55 13.82 -1.24 -3.21
CA THR A 55 13.58 -0.51 -1.97
C THR A 55 12.51 -1.19 -1.14
N GLU A 56 12.76 -1.33 0.17
CA GLU A 56 11.80 -1.88 1.13
C GLU A 56 11.13 -0.77 1.92
N TYR A 57 9.81 -0.83 1.99
CA TYR A 57 8.96 0.05 2.77
C TYR A 57 8.16 -0.77 3.79
N SER A 58 8.38 -0.53 5.07
CA SER A 58 7.71 -1.26 6.15
C SER A 58 6.65 -0.41 6.83
N SER A 59 5.60 -1.06 7.33
CA SER A 59 4.50 -0.44 8.08
C SER A 59 3.82 0.72 7.34
N LEU A 60 3.62 0.58 6.03
CA LEU A 60 2.85 1.54 5.25
C LEU A 60 1.36 1.39 5.52
N LEU A 61 0.67 2.51 5.70
CA LEU A 61 -0.79 2.54 5.85
C LEU A 61 -1.45 2.94 4.53
N TRP A 62 -2.16 1.99 3.92
CA TRP A 62 -2.92 2.23 2.70
C TRP A 62 -4.40 2.45 3.00
N PHE A 63 -4.86 3.68 2.76
CA PHE A 63 -6.24 4.10 3.01
C PHE A 63 -7.18 3.86 1.82
N ASN A 64 -6.63 3.55 0.64
CA ASN A 64 -7.40 3.34 -0.59
C ASN A 64 -8.33 2.14 -0.47
N VAL A 65 -9.64 2.39 -0.64
CA VAL A 65 -10.69 1.38 -0.45
C VAL A 65 -10.48 0.13 -1.30
N ALA A 66 -10.12 0.29 -2.58
CA ALA A 66 -9.90 -0.83 -3.49
C ALA A 66 -8.70 -1.69 -3.05
N LEU A 67 -7.56 -1.07 -2.71
CA LEU A 67 -6.37 -1.78 -2.21
C LEU A 67 -6.67 -2.50 -0.90
N ARG A 68 -7.31 -1.82 0.07
CA ARG A 68 -7.76 -2.41 1.33
C ARG A 68 -8.62 -3.64 1.13
N ASN A 69 -9.63 -3.54 0.25
CA ASN A 69 -10.54 -4.65 0.00
C ASN A 69 -9.85 -5.84 -0.66
N SER A 70 -8.86 -5.60 -1.53
CA SER A 70 -8.05 -6.65 -2.13
C SER A 70 -7.15 -7.34 -1.11
N LEU A 71 -6.52 -6.56 -0.22
CA LEU A 71 -5.47 -7.06 0.69
C LEU A 71 -5.98 -7.60 2.02
N LYS A 72 -7.14 -7.15 2.52
CA LYS A 72 -7.69 -7.62 3.80
C LYS A 72 -7.90 -9.15 3.85
N THR A 73 -8.13 -9.78 2.70
CA THR A 73 -8.32 -11.24 2.58
C THR A 73 -7.00 -12.00 2.44
N LYS A 74 -5.88 -11.28 2.35
CA LYS A 74 -4.53 -11.80 2.10
C LYS A 74 -3.57 -11.48 3.24
N ILE A 75 -4.07 -11.04 4.40
CA ILE A 75 -3.25 -10.76 5.58
C ILE A 75 -2.40 -11.99 5.92
N GLY A 76 -1.09 -11.78 6.09
CA GLY A 76 -0.11 -12.84 6.35
C GLY A 76 0.41 -13.57 5.10
N HIS A 77 -0.11 -13.26 3.90
CA HIS A 77 0.40 -13.79 2.64
C HIS A 77 1.25 -12.74 1.91
N LYS A 78 2.18 -13.21 1.07
CA LYS A 78 2.87 -12.36 0.10
C LYS A 78 2.03 -12.26 -1.18
N VAL A 79 1.81 -11.05 -1.66
CA VAL A 79 1.07 -10.73 -2.88
C VAL A 79 2.04 -10.11 -3.87
N LEU A 80 2.22 -10.74 -5.04
CA LEU A 80 3.00 -10.19 -6.14
C LEU A 80 2.05 -9.45 -7.08
N ALA A 81 2.18 -8.13 -7.16
CA ALA A 81 1.27 -7.31 -7.96
C ALA A 81 1.94 -6.02 -8.45
N ARG A 82 1.42 -5.47 -9.55
CA ARG A 82 1.70 -4.10 -9.98
C ARG A 82 0.64 -3.14 -9.49
N ILE A 83 1.02 -1.92 -9.12
CA ILE A 83 0.05 -0.86 -8.80
C ILE A 83 -0.49 -0.28 -10.10
N GLY A 84 -1.79 -0.48 -10.34
CA GLY A 84 -2.49 0.06 -11.49
C GLY A 84 -3.54 1.10 -11.13
N GLN A 85 -4.17 1.67 -12.15
CA GLN A 85 -5.36 2.51 -12.02
C GLN A 85 -6.56 1.81 -12.65
N GLY A 86 -7.68 1.79 -11.93
CA GLY A 86 -8.95 1.31 -12.45
C GLY A 86 -9.64 2.36 -13.33
N THR A 87 -10.86 2.07 -13.76
CA THR A 87 -11.65 3.01 -14.58
C THR A 87 -12.08 4.23 -13.75
N ALA A 88 -11.73 5.43 -14.21
CA ALA A 88 -12.22 6.67 -13.63
C ALA A 88 -13.74 6.82 -13.85
N LYS A 89 -14.46 7.22 -12.80
CA LYS A 89 -15.88 7.62 -12.93
C LYS A 89 -15.95 9.11 -13.27
N PRO A 90 -16.96 9.58 -14.03
CA PRO A 90 -17.10 11.00 -14.34
C PRO A 90 -17.01 11.88 -13.08
N GLY A 91 -16.07 12.84 -13.08
CA GLY A 91 -15.82 13.75 -11.96
C GLY A 91 -15.03 13.18 -10.77
N LYS A 92 -14.44 11.98 -10.89
CA LYS A 92 -13.59 11.35 -9.86
C LYS A 92 -12.32 10.79 -10.47
N SER A 93 -11.20 10.92 -9.75
CA SER A 93 -9.93 10.27 -10.13
C SER A 93 -10.08 8.75 -10.17
N ALA A 94 -9.30 8.11 -11.04
CA ALA A 94 -9.21 6.65 -11.11
C ALA A 94 -8.77 6.06 -9.76
N PRO A 95 -9.41 4.98 -9.27
CA PRO A 95 -8.99 4.32 -8.05
C PRO A 95 -7.70 3.53 -8.29
N TRP A 96 -6.79 3.52 -7.31
CA TRP A 96 -5.64 2.63 -7.30
C TRP A 96 -6.07 1.18 -7.07
N ILE A 97 -5.56 0.27 -7.89
CA ILE A 97 -5.88 -1.17 -7.87
C ILE A 97 -4.60 -2.00 -7.90
N LEU A 98 -4.70 -3.27 -7.50
CA LEU A 98 -3.64 -4.26 -7.67
C LEU A 98 -3.89 -5.04 -8.96
N LEU A 99 -2.89 -5.07 -9.82
CA LEU A 99 -2.84 -5.92 -10.99
C LEU A 99 -2.03 -7.16 -10.64
N ASP A 100 -2.64 -8.33 -10.73
CA ASP A 100 -1.97 -9.60 -10.45
C ASP A 100 -0.73 -9.76 -11.36
N ALA A 101 0.41 -10.04 -10.75
CA ALA A 101 1.67 -10.28 -11.44
C ALA A 101 2.22 -11.69 -11.17
N THR A 102 1.42 -12.58 -10.56
CA THR A 102 1.84 -13.98 -10.28
C THR A 102 2.00 -14.83 -11.54
N THR A 103 1.39 -14.43 -12.65
CA THR A 103 1.49 -15.10 -13.96
C THR A 103 2.31 -14.29 -14.96
N ASP A 104 3.00 -13.24 -14.50
CA ASP A 104 3.79 -12.38 -15.37
C ASP A 104 4.97 -13.20 -15.93
N ALA A 105 4.93 -13.43 -17.25
CA ALA A 105 5.97 -14.20 -17.95
C ALA A 105 7.30 -13.44 -18.09
N GLN A 106 7.38 -12.20 -17.59
CA GLN A 106 8.58 -11.38 -17.53
C GLN A 106 9.08 -11.13 -16.09
N ALA A 107 8.54 -11.83 -15.08
CA ALA A 107 9.03 -11.78 -13.69
C ALA A 107 10.37 -12.51 -13.49
#